data_AF-A0A428TVB1-F1
#
_entry.id   AF-A0A428TVB1-F1
#
_cell.length_a   1.000
_cell.length_b   1.000
_cell.length_c   1.000
_cell.angle_alpha   90.00
_cell.angle_beta   90.00
_cell.angle_gamma   90.00
#
_symmetry.space_group_name_H-M   'P 1'
#
loop_
_entity.id
_entity.type
_entity.pdbx_description
1 polymer ?
#
loop_
_entity_poly.entity_id
_entity_poly.type
_entity_poly.pdbx_seq_one_letter_code
_entity_poly.pdbx_strand_id
1 'polypeptide(L)'
;MTSWDSLPMELRFMIFDYLAASGPGHLSTCAAVCKKWQEIIEPRMFRQLKLRSTRIEGLGTMITDRTRPLVQYIWLHVELPQYTCLICNRRESQSAWIRNNRLIRGALLKLFAVLSTWDSTAGGLTLELSVNSPSDTQHYFKNYCFGDGRHEARNWGGSDHGWNNGTRTRSPRSSAIGRLFEPIDLISRQRMLRVDAVTRLVIRRHLRRRLPGSSLRTLLDKLPRLECLLFEPWREWVPSLQSLLDRGEGD
;
A
#
# COMPACT_ATOMS: atom_id res chain seq x y z
N MET A 1 20.09 -43.04 7.99
CA MET A 1 18.95 -42.19 8.41
C MET A 1 18.93 -40.96 7.51
N THR A 2 17.85 -40.73 6.78
CA THR A 2 17.66 -39.53 5.96
C THR A 2 17.34 -38.35 6.88
N SER A 3 18.20 -37.33 6.90
CA SER A 3 18.03 -36.12 7.70
C SER A 3 17.65 -34.95 6.79
N TRP A 4 16.88 -33.98 7.28
CA TRP A 4 16.65 -32.73 6.56
C TRP A 4 17.96 -32.07 6.09
N ASP A 5 19.02 -32.23 6.90
CA ASP A 5 20.34 -31.69 6.62
C ASP A 5 21.08 -32.38 5.47
N SER A 6 20.59 -33.52 4.96
CA SER A 6 21.15 -34.15 3.75
C SER A 6 20.52 -33.63 2.45
N LEU A 7 19.44 -32.84 2.51
CA LEU A 7 18.86 -32.20 1.32
C LEU A 7 19.74 -31.04 0.84
N PRO A 8 20.03 -30.90 -0.47
CA PRO A 8 20.62 -29.69 -1.03
C PRO A 8 19.81 -28.43 -0.66
N MET A 9 20.49 -27.29 -0.57
CA MET A 9 19.87 -26.03 -0.13
C MET A 9 18.76 -25.57 -1.09
N GLU A 10 18.92 -25.86 -2.37
CA GLU A 10 17.96 -25.62 -3.44
C GLU A 10 16.64 -26.35 -3.18
N LEU A 11 16.70 -27.63 -2.81
CA LEU A 11 15.49 -28.42 -2.52
C LEU A 11 14.80 -27.93 -1.25
N ARG A 12 15.55 -27.57 -0.21
CA ARG A 12 14.99 -26.96 1.01
C ARG A 12 14.27 -25.65 0.69
N PHE A 13 14.84 -24.85 -0.21
CA PHE A 13 14.23 -23.59 -0.63
C PHE A 13 12.94 -23.82 -1.42
N MET A 14 12.93 -24.77 -2.37
CA MET A 14 11.73 -25.14 -3.11
C MET A 14 10.59 -25.60 -2.17
N ILE A 15 10.92 -26.35 -1.12
CA ILE A 15 9.94 -26.78 -0.12
C ILE A 15 9.37 -25.57 0.64
N PHE A 16 10.21 -24.63 1.07
CA PHE A 16 9.74 -23.42 1.74
C PHE A 16 8.89 -22.55 0.82
N ASP A 17 9.26 -22.39 -0.45
CA ASP A 17 8.47 -21.63 -1.43
C ASP A 17 7.10 -22.28 -1.67
N TYR A 18 7.06 -23.62 -1.74
CA TYR A 18 5.82 -24.37 -1.81
C TYR A 18 4.94 -24.16 -0.56
N LEU A 19 5.51 -24.21 0.64
CA LEU A 19 4.79 -23.98 1.89
C LEU A 19 4.29 -22.53 2.01
N ALA A 20 5.06 -21.56 1.53
CA ALA A 20 4.66 -20.16 1.46
C ALA A 20 3.44 -19.98 0.55
N ALA A 21 3.40 -20.67 -0.59
CA ALA A 21 2.29 -20.65 -1.53
C ALA A 21 1.05 -21.40 -1.00
N SER A 22 1.23 -22.42 -0.17
CA SER A 22 0.17 -23.28 0.35
C SER A 22 -0.76 -22.58 1.35
N GLY A 23 -0.30 -21.52 2.01
CA GLY A 23 -1.15 -20.76 2.93
C GLY A 23 -0.40 -19.84 3.89
N PRO A 24 -1.07 -18.82 4.44
CA PRO A 24 -0.48 -17.94 5.43
C PRO A 24 -0.14 -18.71 6.72
N GLY A 25 1.04 -18.44 7.30
CA GLY A 25 1.44 -18.97 8.60
C GLY A 25 2.27 -20.26 8.58
N HIS A 26 2.29 -21.02 7.48
CA HIS A 26 3.09 -22.24 7.38
C HIS A 26 4.59 -21.98 7.54
N LEU A 27 5.11 -20.94 6.89
CA LEU A 27 6.51 -20.54 7.05
C LEU A 27 6.82 -20.11 8.49
N SER A 28 5.88 -19.46 9.18
CA SER A 28 6.04 -19.04 10.57
C SER A 28 6.21 -20.25 11.49
N THR A 29 5.40 -21.29 11.27
CA THR A 29 5.51 -22.56 12.00
C THR A 29 6.84 -23.26 11.71
N CYS A 30 7.28 -23.27 10.44
CA CYS A 30 8.56 -23.84 10.03
C CYS A 30 9.75 -23.08 10.66
N ALA A 31 9.69 -21.75 10.71
CA ALA A 31 10.72 -20.92 11.34
C ALA A 31 10.87 -21.21 12.84
N ALA A 32 9.80 -21.68 13.50
CA ALA A 32 9.82 -22.03 14.92
C ALA A 32 10.42 -23.42 15.21
N VAL A 33 10.71 -24.25 14.20
CA VAL A 33 11.20 -25.62 14.38
C VAL A 33 12.62 -25.65 14.97
N CYS A 34 13.55 -24.90 14.38
CA CYS A 34 14.92 -24.77 14.88
C CYS A 34 15.63 -23.52 14.34
N LYS A 35 16.73 -23.10 14.97
CA LYS A 35 17.50 -21.90 14.58
C LYS A 35 17.93 -21.91 13.10
N LYS A 36 18.33 -23.07 12.58
CA LYS A 36 18.77 -23.21 11.18
C LYS A 36 17.64 -22.95 10.19
N TRP A 37 16.42 -23.40 10.52
CA TRP A 37 15.24 -23.11 9.71
C TRP A 37 14.85 -21.64 9.82
N GLN A 38 14.89 -21.10 11.04
CA GLN A 38 14.66 -19.69 11.30
C GLN A 38 15.56 -18.79 10.44
N GLU A 39 16.87 -19.04 10.43
CA GLU A 39 17.87 -18.28 9.66
C GLU A 39 17.65 -18.33 8.14
N ILE A 40 17.09 -19.43 7.63
CA ILE A 40 16.77 -19.57 6.21
C ILE A 40 15.45 -18.90 5.84
N ILE A 41 14.44 -19.03 6.70
CA ILE A 41 13.05 -18.68 6.37
C ILE A 41 12.78 -17.19 6.65
N GLU A 42 13.26 -16.67 7.77
CA GLU A 42 12.96 -15.30 8.18
C GLU A 42 13.41 -14.22 7.18
N PRO A 43 14.60 -14.30 6.55
CA PRO A 43 14.99 -13.34 5.53
C PRO A 43 14.00 -13.28 4.37
N ARG A 44 13.27 -14.36 4.07
CA ARG A 44 12.23 -14.39 3.03
C ARG A 44 10.92 -13.83 3.53
N MET A 45 10.51 -14.23 4.73
CA MET A 45 9.25 -13.76 5.33
C MET A 45 9.26 -12.26 5.58
N PHE A 46 10.36 -11.72 6.11
CA PHE A 46 10.45 -10.32 6.50
C PHE A 46 10.91 -9.40 5.37
N ARG A 47 11.38 -9.94 4.23
CA ARG A 47 11.84 -9.14 3.09
C ARG A 47 10.81 -8.10 2.66
N GLN A 48 9.55 -8.51 2.54
CA GLN A 48 8.44 -7.68 2.11
C GLN A 48 7.28 -7.75 3.10
N LEU A 49 6.98 -6.62 3.74
CA LEU A 49 5.85 -6.48 4.64
C LEU A 49 4.68 -5.80 3.93
N LYS A 50 3.54 -6.48 3.85
CA LYS A 50 2.28 -5.90 3.37
C LYS A 50 1.44 -5.49 4.58
N LEU A 51 1.40 -4.20 4.85
CA LEU A 51 0.77 -3.63 6.04
C LEU A 51 -0.54 -2.96 5.69
N ARG A 52 -1.63 -3.42 6.29
CA ARG A 52 -2.88 -2.65 6.33
C ARG A 52 -2.79 -1.58 7.41
N SER A 53 -3.43 -0.44 7.20
CA SER A 53 -3.46 0.68 8.15
C SER A 53 -3.88 0.28 9.58
N THR A 54 -4.73 -0.74 9.72
CA THR A 54 -5.19 -1.29 11.00
C THR A 54 -4.13 -2.11 11.76
N ARG A 55 -3.06 -2.55 11.11
CA ARG A 55 -2.03 -3.42 11.69
C ARG A 55 -0.69 -2.74 11.96
N ILE A 56 -0.62 -1.42 11.79
CA ILE A 56 0.63 -0.67 11.97
C ILE A 56 1.11 -0.73 13.42
N GLU A 57 0.21 -0.67 14.40
CA GLU A 57 0.58 -0.69 15.82
C GLU A 57 1.26 -2.01 16.23
N GLY A 58 0.87 -3.13 15.60
CA GLY A 58 1.53 -4.43 15.79
C GLY A 58 2.90 -4.54 15.11
N LEU A 59 3.30 -3.59 14.28
CA LEU A 59 4.60 -3.64 13.60
C LEU A 59 5.75 -3.53 14.59
N GLY A 60 5.63 -2.66 15.60
CA GLY A 60 6.69 -2.44 16.59
C GLY A 60 6.94 -3.66 17.49
N THR A 61 5.92 -4.50 17.70
CA THR A 61 6.05 -5.75 18.47
C THR A 61 6.49 -6.91 17.59
N MET A 62 6.05 -6.96 16.33
CA MET A 62 6.39 -8.01 15.39
C MET A 62 7.85 -7.90 14.89
N ILE A 63 8.34 -6.68 14.70
CA ILE A 63 9.66 -6.40 14.12
C ILE A 63 10.65 -5.97 15.21
N THR A 64 11.43 -6.95 15.65
CA THR A 64 12.51 -6.78 16.63
C THR A 64 13.81 -6.32 15.97
N ASP A 65 14.76 -5.80 16.74
CA ASP A 65 16.09 -5.36 16.26
C ASP A 65 16.80 -6.41 15.40
N ARG A 66 16.58 -7.70 15.69
CA ARG A 66 17.15 -8.82 14.93
C ARG A 66 16.53 -8.98 13.54
N THR A 67 15.24 -8.69 13.40
CA THR A 67 14.48 -8.87 12.14
C THR A 67 14.40 -7.59 11.30
N ARG A 68 14.59 -6.41 11.91
CA ARG A 68 14.62 -5.10 11.22
C ARG A 68 15.53 -5.10 9.98
N PRO A 69 16.79 -5.61 10.04
CA PRO A 69 17.69 -5.58 8.89
C PRO A 69 17.23 -6.44 7.71
N LEU A 70 16.32 -7.39 7.96
CA LEU A 70 15.78 -8.28 6.92
C LEU A 70 14.68 -7.58 6.10
N VAL A 71 14.08 -6.52 6.64
CA VAL A 71 12.99 -5.79 5.98
C VAL A 71 13.55 -4.84 4.93
N GLN A 72 13.28 -5.16 3.66
CA GLN A 72 13.74 -4.37 2.51
C GLN A 72 12.61 -3.58 1.87
N TYR A 73 11.36 -3.99 2.10
CA TYR A 73 10.20 -3.41 1.43
C TYR A 73 8.98 -3.40 2.36
N ILE A 74 8.35 -2.24 2.50
CA ILE A 74 7.06 -2.06 3.18
C ILE A 74 6.04 -1.55 2.18
N TRP A 75 4.98 -2.31 1.98
CA TRP A 75 3.78 -1.85 1.29
C TRP A 75 2.74 -1.40 2.31
N LEU A 76 2.52 -0.10 2.45
CA LEU A 76 1.41 0.43 3.24
C LEU A 76 0.14 0.50 2.39
N HIS A 77 -0.90 -0.18 2.86
CA HIS A 77 -2.23 -0.17 2.28
C HIS A 77 -3.23 0.47 3.25
N VAL A 78 -3.80 1.61 2.85
CA VAL A 78 -4.83 2.29 3.62
C VAL A 78 -6.19 1.98 3.02
N GLU A 79 -6.98 1.19 3.75
CA GLU A 79 -8.37 0.91 3.40
C GLU A 79 -9.25 2.07 3.87
N LEU A 80 -9.98 2.68 2.94
CA LEU A 80 -10.95 3.75 3.17
C LEU A 80 -12.35 3.16 3.41
N PRO A 81 -13.26 3.90 4.08
CA PRO A 81 -14.63 3.45 4.29
C PRO A 81 -15.34 3.10 2.98
N GLN A 82 -16.19 2.06 3.06
CA GLN A 82 -17.07 1.67 1.97
C GLN A 82 -18.13 2.75 1.67
N TYR A 83 -18.52 2.84 0.40
CA TYR A 83 -19.62 3.70 -0.07
C TYR A 83 -20.62 2.92 -0.90
N THR A 84 -21.86 3.39 -0.92
CA THR A 84 -22.99 2.72 -1.59
C THR A 84 -23.19 3.24 -3.02
N CYS A 85 -24.01 2.51 -3.80
CA CYS A 85 -24.40 2.92 -5.14
C CYS A 85 -25.10 4.30 -5.19
N LEU A 86 -25.69 4.75 -4.07
CA LEU A 86 -26.36 6.06 -3.97
C LEU A 86 -25.41 7.23 -4.26
N ILE A 87 -24.14 7.07 -3.92
CA ILE A 87 -23.14 8.11 -4.10
C ILE A 87 -22.04 7.72 -5.08
N CYS A 88 -21.95 6.46 -5.52
CA CYS A 88 -20.87 5.94 -6.38
C CYS A 88 -20.64 6.73 -7.69
N ASN A 89 -21.66 7.44 -8.17
CA ASN A 89 -21.59 8.26 -9.38
C ASN A 89 -21.23 9.73 -9.13
N ARG A 90 -21.04 10.15 -7.88
CA ARG A 90 -20.69 11.52 -7.45
C ARG A 90 -19.20 11.64 -7.14
N ARG A 91 -18.66 12.85 -7.08
CA ARG A 91 -17.35 13.09 -6.44
C ARG A 91 -17.41 12.78 -4.94
N GLU A 92 -16.26 12.69 -4.29
CA GLU A 92 -16.21 12.61 -2.83
C GLU A 92 -16.79 13.90 -2.23
N SER A 93 -17.61 13.81 -1.19
CA SER A 93 -18.07 15.02 -0.49
C SER A 93 -16.93 15.59 0.34
N GLN A 94 -16.95 16.90 0.59
CA GLN A 94 -15.92 17.54 1.43
C GLN A 94 -15.74 16.86 2.78
N SER A 95 -16.85 16.48 3.43
CA SER A 95 -16.82 15.75 4.71
C SER A 95 -16.19 14.35 4.61
N ALA A 96 -16.46 13.62 3.52
CA ALA A 96 -15.84 12.32 3.27
C ALA A 96 -14.35 12.46 2.95
N TRP A 97 -13.99 13.48 2.17
CA TRP A 97 -12.62 13.80 1.81
C TRP A 97 -11.77 14.12 3.05
N ILE A 98 -12.26 15.00 3.95
CA ILE A 98 -11.58 15.32 5.22
C ILE A 98 -11.38 14.05 6.06
N ARG A 99 -12.44 13.22 6.19
CA ARG A 99 -12.37 11.98 6.98
C ARG A 99 -11.38 10.99 6.39
N ASN A 100 -11.38 10.82 5.07
CA ASN A 100 -10.51 9.87 4.39
C ASN A 100 -9.04 10.32 4.43
N ASN A 101 -8.78 11.62 4.26
CA ASN A 101 -7.45 12.18 4.47
C ASN A 101 -6.94 12.02 5.91
N ARG A 102 -7.83 12.16 6.91
CA ARG A 102 -7.46 11.86 8.31
C ARG A 102 -7.00 10.42 8.50
N LEU A 103 -7.61 9.44 7.80
CA LEU A 103 -7.20 8.03 7.87
C LEU A 103 -5.85 7.79 7.21
N ILE A 104 -5.66 8.32 5.99
CA ILE A 104 -4.39 8.20 5.24
C ILE A 104 -3.24 8.81 6.05
N ARG A 105 -3.44 10.05 6.50
CA ARG A 105 -2.47 10.76 7.32
C ARG A 105 -2.21 10.07 8.65
N GLY A 106 -3.25 9.58 9.33
CA GLY A 106 -3.11 8.83 10.57
C GLY A 106 -2.27 7.57 10.39
N ALA A 107 -2.46 6.83 9.29
CA ALA A 107 -1.66 5.66 8.96
C ALA A 107 -0.19 6.03 8.71
N LEU A 108 0.08 7.08 7.93
CA LEU A 108 1.43 7.57 7.69
C LEU A 108 2.11 8.04 8.98
N LEU A 109 1.43 8.80 9.84
CA LEU A 109 1.96 9.24 11.14
C LEU A 109 2.38 8.06 12.01
N LYS A 110 1.52 7.03 12.13
CA LYS A 110 1.83 5.82 12.90
C LYS A 110 3.00 5.06 12.31
N LEU A 111 3.03 4.89 10.98
CA LEU A 111 4.12 4.19 10.32
C LEU A 111 5.44 4.94 10.50
N PHE A 112 5.46 6.25 10.29
CA PHE A 112 6.65 7.08 10.42
C PHE A 112 7.16 7.10 11.86
N ALA A 113 6.27 7.01 12.85
CA ALA A 113 6.68 6.84 14.24
C ALA A 113 7.42 5.52 14.48
N VAL A 114 6.94 4.41 13.92
CA VAL A 114 7.66 3.12 14.01
C VAL A 114 8.97 3.17 13.23
N LEU A 115 8.97 3.67 12.00
CA LEU A 115 10.17 3.68 11.16
C LEU A 115 11.22 4.70 11.62
N SER A 116 10.84 5.72 12.38
CA SER A 116 11.80 6.66 12.97
C SER A 116 12.71 6.04 14.03
N THR A 117 12.34 4.87 14.58
CA THR A 117 13.19 4.12 15.51
C THR A 117 14.08 3.08 14.81
N TRP A 118 13.98 2.98 13.48
CA TRP A 118 14.79 2.05 12.71
C TRP A 118 16.08 2.76 12.34
N ASP A 119 17.20 2.14 12.71
CA ASP A 119 18.51 2.59 12.23
C ASP A 119 18.56 2.51 10.71
N SER A 120 19.52 3.25 10.13
CA SER A 120 19.80 3.15 8.70
C SER A 120 20.17 1.71 8.34
N THR A 121 19.22 0.97 7.77
CA THR A 121 19.42 -0.42 7.40
C THR A 121 20.47 -0.48 6.28
N ALA A 122 21.45 -1.37 6.38
CA ALA A 122 22.57 -1.46 5.43
C ALA A 122 22.11 -1.69 3.97
N GLY A 123 20.92 -2.26 3.77
CA GLY A 123 20.32 -2.49 2.44
C GLY A 123 19.31 -1.42 2.00
N GLY A 124 18.98 -0.45 2.86
CA GLY A 124 17.93 0.53 2.65
C GLY A 124 16.52 -0.08 2.67
N LEU A 125 15.50 0.78 2.88
CA LEU A 125 14.10 0.40 2.91
C LEU A 125 13.32 1.05 1.77
N THR A 126 12.53 0.25 1.06
CA THR A 126 11.54 0.72 0.09
C THR A 126 10.19 0.88 0.77
N LEU A 127 9.58 2.06 0.65
CA LEU A 127 8.20 2.32 1.09
C LEU A 127 7.30 2.48 -0.14
N GLU A 128 6.26 1.66 -0.24
CA GLU A 128 5.20 1.79 -1.26
C GLU A 128 3.86 2.15 -0.62
N LEU A 129 3.10 3.06 -1.23
CA LEU A 129 1.80 3.52 -0.75
C LEU A 129 0.66 3.04 -1.65
N SER A 130 -0.43 2.57 -1.05
CA SER A 130 -1.69 2.29 -1.75
C SER A 130 -2.90 2.67 -0.90
N VAL A 131 -3.97 3.11 -1.55
CA VAL A 131 -5.20 3.58 -0.92
C VAL A 131 -6.38 3.13 -1.78
N ASN A 132 -7.42 2.54 -1.19
CA ASN A 132 -8.67 2.25 -1.88
C ASN A 132 -9.83 2.15 -0.89
N SER A 133 -11.07 2.26 -1.37
CA SER A 133 -12.24 1.77 -0.66
C SER A 133 -12.55 0.34 -1.13
N PRO A 134 -12.99 -0.58 -0.25
CA PRO A 134 -13.46 -1.91 -0.67
C PRO A 134 -14.58 -1.87 -1.73
N SER A 135 -15.33 -0.78 -1.77
CA SER A 135 -16.40 -0.56 -2.74
C SER A 135 -15.95 -0.10 -4.13
N ASP A 136 -14.69 0.30 -4.30
CA ASP A 136 -14.20 0.72 -5.63
C ASP A 136 -14.40 -0.39 -6.66
N THR A 137 -14.07 -1.63 -6.27
CA THR A 137 -14.26 -2.83 -7.09
C THR A 137 -15.69 -3.34 -7.15
N GLN A 138 -16.62 -2.77 -6.38
CA GLN A 138 -18.03 -3.16 -6.40
C GLN A 138 -18.87 -2.31 -7.38
N HIS A 139 -18.38 -1.12 -7.73
CA HIS A 139 -19.11 -0.15 -8.57
C HIS A 139 -18.52 -0.06 -9.98
N TYR A 140 -18.07 1.12 -10.39
CA TYR A 140 -17.55 1.38 -11.73
C TYR A 140 -16.20 0.72 -12.04
N PHE A 141 -15.53 0.12 -11.04
CA PHE A 141 -14.15 -0.32 -11.14
C PHE A 141 -13.95 -1.82 -10.78
N LYS A 142 -14.81 -2.71 -11.30
CA LYS A 142 -14.82 -4.16 -11.01
C LYS A 142 -13.53 -4.93 -11.31
N ASN A 143 -12.86 -4.68 -12.44
CA ASN A 143 -11.62 -5.39 -12.82
C ASN A 143 -10.33 -4.72 -12.29
N TYR A 144 -10.44 -3.97 -11.19
CA TYR A 144 -9.33 -3.20 -10.62
C TYR A 144 -8.83 -3.94 -9.38
N CYS A 145 -8.09 -5.03 -9.57
CA CYS A 145 -7.56 -5.81 -8.45
C CYS A 145 -6.50 -5.01 -7.67
N PHE A 146 -6.66 -4.97 -6.34
CA PHE A 146 -5.66 -4.48 -5.39
C PHE A 146 -5.09 -5.67 -4.61
N GLY A 147 -3.78 -5.70 -4.37
CA GLY A 147 -3.20 -6.67 -3.43
C GLY A 147 -3.32 -8.14 -3.87
N ASP A 148 -3.35 -9.05 -2.91
CA ASP A 148 -3.13 -10.51 -3.03
C ASP A 148 -4.19 -11.32 -3.83
N GLY A 149 -5.03 -10.64 -4.62
CA GLY A 149 -5.97 -11.29 -5.53
C GLY A 149 -7.20 -11.93 -4.88
N ARG A 150 -7.43 -11.77 -3.57
CA ARG A 150 -8.50 -12.49 -2.83
C ARG A 150 -9.86 -11.78 -2.73
N HIS A 151 -10.24 -10.97 -3.72
CA HIS A 151 -11.55 -10.33 -3.71
C HIS A 151 -12.34 -10.67 -4.97
N GLU A 152 -13.12 -11.75 -4.88
CA GLU A 152 -14.26 -11.96 -5.77
C GLU A 152 -15.24 -10.81 -5.55
N ALA A 153 -15.49 -10.03 -6.61
CA ALA A 153 -16.42 -8.93 -6.59
C ALA A 153 -17.85 -9.46 -6.34
N ARG A 154 -18.31 -9.43 -5.09
CA ARG A 154 -19.73 -9.65 -4.79
C ARG A 154 -20.53 -8.50 -5.37
N ASN A 155 -21.38 -8.80 -6.36
CA ASN A 155 -22.30 -7.86 -6.99
C ASN A 155 -23.36 -7.39 -5.97
N TRP A 156 -23.13 -6.24 -5.33
CA TRP A 156 -24.13 -5.58 -4.51
C TRP A 156 -24.89 -4.54 -5.34
N GLY A 157 -26.01 -4.97 -5.95
CA GLY A 157 -27.03 -4.07 -6.55
C GLY A 157 -27.30 -4.27 -8.04
N GLY A 158 -28.57 -4.09 -8.45
CA GLY A 158 -29.10 -4.33 -9.80
C GLY A 158 -28.66 -3.38 -10.92
N SER A 159 -27.56 -2.65 -10.74
CA SER A 159 -26.93 -1.86 -11.81
C SER A 159 -25.54 -2.40 -12.04
N ASP A 160 -25.23 -2.87 -13.25
CA ASP A 160 -23.89 -3.36 -13.55
C ASP A 160 -22.86 -2.24 -13.76
N HIS A 161 -23.23 -0.96 -13.54
CA HIS A 161 -22.29 0.18 -13.59
C HIS A 161 -21.52 0.28 -14.92
N GLY A 162 -22.16 -0.14 -16.02
CA GLY A 162 -21.56 -0.18 -17.35
C GLY A 162 -20.72 -1.42 -17.61
N TRP A 163 -20.87 -2.48 -16.82
CA TRP A 163 -20.32 -3.80 -17.08
C TRP A 163 -21.41 -4.73 -17.64
N ASN A 164 -21.03 -5.67 -18.49
CA ASN A 164 -21.89 -6.77 -18.93
C ASN A 164 -20.96 -7.97 -19.18
N ASN A 165 -21.19 -9.10 -18.48
CA ASN A 165 -20.35 -10.30 -18.59
C ASN A 165 -18.83 -10.01 -18.55
N GLY A 166 -18.38 -9.21 -17.58
CA GLY A 166 -16.96 -8.86 -17.42
C GLY A 166 -16.41 -7.84 -18.44
N THR A 167 -17.22 -7.41 -19.41
CA THR A 167 -16.86 -6.41 -20.42
C THR A 167 -17.43 -5.05 -20.09
N ARG A 168 -16.66 -3.97 -20.30
CA ARG A 168 -17.14 -2.61 -20.11
C ARG A 168 -17.94 -2.12 -21.32
N THR A 169 -19.24 -1.95 -21.14
CA THR A 169 -20.18 -1.43 -22.15
C THR A 169 -20.39 0.08 -22.04
N ARG A 170 -20.22 0.65 -20.84
CA ARG A 170 -20.38 2.10 -20.62
C ARG A 170 -19.26 2.68 -19.76
N SER A 171 -18.76 3.84 -20.18
CA SER A 171 -17.79 4.62 -19.42
C SER A 171 -18.40 5.19 -18.13
N PRO A 172 -17.61 5.32 -17.06
CA PRO A 172 -18.07 5.93 -15.83
C PRO A 172 -18.22 7.44 -16.03
N ARG A 173 -19.11 8.08 -15.25
CA ARG A 173 -19.21 9.54 -15.25
C ARG A 173 -17.92 10.16 -14.72
N SER A 174 -17.57 11.36 -15.20
CA SER A 174 -16.38 12.11 -14.75
C SER A 174 -16.35 12.32 -13.23
N SER A 175 -17.50 12.49 -12.60
CA SER A 175 -17.65 12.57 -11.15
C SER A 175 -17.29 11.27 -10.42
N ALA A 176 -17.63 10.11 -11.00
CA ALA A 176 -17.28 8.80 -10.45
C ALA A 176 -15.77 8.52 -10.59
N ILE A 177 -15.17 8.95 -11.70
CA ILE A 177 -13.71 8.95 -11.90
C ILE A 177 -13.06 9.85 -10.84
N GLY A 178 -13.55 11.08 -10.71
CA GLY A 178 -13.03 12.09 -9.78
C GLY A 178 -12.94 11.59 -8.34
N ARG A 179 -13.92 10.81 -7.86
CA ARG A 179 -13.87 10.22 -6.51
C ARG A 179 -12.60 9.40 -6.25
N LEU A 180 -12.14 8.62 -7.22
CA LEU A 180 -10.94 7.79 -7.02
C LEU A 180 -9.70 8.67 -6.84
N PHE A 181 -9.62 9.72 -7.66
CA PHE A 181 -8.47 10.61 -7.82
C PHE A 181 -8.48 11.82 -6.90
N GLU A 182 -9.31 11.85 -5.87
CA GLU A 182 -9.29 12.94 -4.90
C GLU A 182 -7.89 13.11 -4.26
N PRO A 183 -7.46 14.34 -3.95
CA PRO A 183 -6.12 14.60 -3.48
C PRO A 183 -5.88 14.07 -2.07
N ILE A 184 -4.66 13.57 -1.84
CA ILE A 184 -4.11 13.31 -0.51
C ILE A 184 -3.57 14.63 0.03
N ASP A 185 -4.14 15.09 1.13
CA ASP A 185 -3.67 16.23 1.90
C ASP A 185 -2.83 15.78 3.08
N LEU A 186 -1.52 16.05 2.99
CA LEU A 186 -0.57 15.81 4.07
C LEU A 186 -0.21 17.08 4.85
N ILE A 187 -0.71 18.25 4.42
CA ILE A 187 -0.49 19.52 5.11
C ILE A 187 -1.33 19.50 6.38
N SER A 188 -0.68 19.45 7.54
CA SER A 188 -1.39 19.69 8.81
C SER A 188 -0.43 19.93 9.97
N ARG A 189 -0.99 20.48 11.05
CA ARG A 189 -0.28 20.87 12.26
C ARG A 189 0.43 19.72 12.98
N GLN A 190 -0.03 18.46 12.83
CA GLN A 190 0.65 17.35 13.49
C GLN A 190 1.95 17.00 12.74
N ARG A 191 3.05 16.88 13.47
CA ARG A 191 4.36 16.71 12.84
C ARG A 191 4.59 15.23 12.49
N MET A 192 4.79 14.91 11.21
CA MET A 192 5.37 13.63 10.81
C MET A 192 6.84 13.59 11.22
N LEU A 193 7.27 12.46 11.79
CA LEU A 193 8.65 12.24 12.22
C LEU A 193 9.56 12.02 11.01
N ARG A 194 10.85 12.27 11.20
CA ARG A 194 11.89 11.99 10.19
C ARG A 194 12.16 10.49 10.19
N VAL A 195 12.36 9.91 9.00
CA VAL A 195 12.62 8.47 8.82
C VAL A 195 13.87 8.30 7.96
N ASP A 196 15.00 8.01 8.60
CA ASP A 196 16.27 7.81 7.90
C ASP A 196 16.36 6.43 7.22
N ALA A 197 15.58 5.44 7.66
CA ALA A 197 15.64 4.08 7.12
C ALA A 197 15.17 3.97 5.67
N VAL A 198 14.26 4.85 5.22
CA VAL A 198 13.66 4.79 3.88
C VAL A 198 14.58 5.45 2.86
N THR A 199 15.06 4.65 1.90
CA THR A 199 15.91 5.11 0.79
C THR A 199 15.21 5.06 -0.55
N ARG A 200 14.07 4.36 -0.65
CA ARG A 200 13.24 4.27 -1.85
C ARG A 200 11.79 4.56 -1.53
N LEU A 201 11.16 5.46 -2.29
CA LEU A 201 9.72 5.74 -2.22
C LEU A 201 9.08 5.35 -3.54
N VAL A 202 8.00 4.57 -3.45
CA VAL A 202 7.26 4.08 -4.60
C VAL A 202 5.81 4.54 -4.50
N ILE A 203 5.38 5.29 -5.50
CA ILE A 203 4.01 5.76 -5.68
C ILE A 203 3.58 5.31 -7.08
N ARG A 204 2.84 4.21 -7.13
CA ARG A 204 2.37 3.63 -8.40
C ARG A 204 1.01 4.19 -8.80
N ARG A 205 0.64 3.97 -10.05
CA ARG A 205 -0.72 4.25 -10.56
C ARG A 205 -1.82 3.58 -9.74
N HIS A 206 -1.55 2.48 -9.06
CA HIS A 206 -2.58 1.86 -8.22
C HIS A 206 -2.92 2.66 -6.95
N LEU A 207 -2.14 3.68 -6.55
CA LEU A 207 -2.49 4.54 -5.41
C LEU A 207 -3.84 5.22 -5.65
N ARG A 208 -4.14 5.51 -6.93
CA ARG A 208 -5.40 6.06 -7.48
C ARG A 208 -5.85 7.38 -6.88
N ARG A 209 -5.26 7.85 -5.78
CA ARG A 209 -5.37 9.19 -5.23
C ARG A 209 -4.24 10.05 -5.79
N ARG A 210 -4.52 11.34 -5.96
CA ARG A 210 -3.49 12.30 -6.36
C ARG A 210 -2.64 12.68 -5.15
N LEU A 211 -1.36 12.95 -5.39
CA LEU A 211 -0.48 13.54 -4.40
C LEU A 211 -0.08 14.93 -4.90
N PRO A 212 -0.75 16.01 -4.44
CA PRO A 212 -0.39 17.39 -4.77
C PRO A 212 1.07 17.70 -4.44
N GLY A 213 1.65 18.72 -5.08
CA GLY A 213 3.06 19.05 -4.95
C GLY A 213 3.47 19.37 -3.51
N SER A 214 2.62 20.12 -2.80
CA SER A 214 2.76 20.42 -1.37
C SER A 214 2.75 19.18 -0.47
N SER A 215 1.84 18.24 -0.71
CA SER A 215 1.78 16.96 0.01
C SER A 215 2.99 16.08 -0.29
N LEU A 216 3.40 15.99 -1.57
CA LEU A 216 4.60 15.24 -1.96
C LEU A 216 5.83 15.84 -1.29
N ARG A 217 6.01 17.16 -1.31
CA ARG A 217 7.10 17.85 -0.61
C ARG A 217 7.08 17.54 0.88
N THR A 218 5.91 17.63 1.52
CA THR A 218 5.75 17.31 2.95
C THR A 218 6.20 15.88 3.27
N LEU A 219 5.95 14.92 2.36
CA LEU A 219 6.40 13.54 2.51
C LEU A 219 7.92 13.41 2.31
N LEU A 220 8.46 13.99 1.24
CA LEU A 220 9.88 13.94 0.89
C LEU A 220 10.77 14.60 1.95
N ASP A 221 10.33 15.71 2.54
CA ASP A 221 11.04 16.40 3.64
C ASP A 221 11.23 15.53 4.89
N LYS A 222 10.52 14.40 5.00
CA LYS A 222 10.64 13.43 6.09
C LYS A 222 11.49 12.22 5.74
N LEU A 223 11.99 12.12 4.51
CA LEU A 223 12.78 11.02 3.98
C LEU A 223 14.18 11.52 3.55
N PRO A 224 15.03 11.92 4.50
CA PRO A 224 16.30 12.61 4.25
C PRO A 224 17.37 11.74 3.57
N ARG A 225 17.22 10.41 3.62
CA ARG A 225 18.10 9.43 2.96
C ARG A 225 17.48 8.87 1.68
N LEU A 226 16.43 9.52 1.15
CA LEU A 226 15.79 9.08 -0.08
C LEU A 226 16.75 9.21 -1.26
N GLU A 227 17.07 8.08 -1.88
CA GLU A 227 17.97 7.98 -3.04
C GLU A 227 17.18 7.81 -4.34
N CYS A 228 15.98 7.22 -4.27
CA CYS A 228 15.19 6.90 -5.45
C CYS A 228 13.70 7.09 -5.20
N LEU A 229 13.05 7.81 -6.11
CA LEU A 229 11.62 8.04 -6.16
C LEU A 229 11.07 7.43 -7.45
N LEU A 230 10.24 6.39 -7.33
CA LEU A 230 9.42 5.90 -8.42
C LEU A 230 8.04 6.56 -8.28
N PHE A 231 7.73 7.48 -9.17
CA PHE A 231 6.48 8.24 -9.16
C PHE A 231 5.73 8.07 -10.49
N GLU A 232 4.58 7.40 -10.44
CA GLU A 232 3.71 7.20 -11.59
C GLU A 232 2.39 7.98 -11.42
N PRO A 233 2.38 9.29 -11.70
CA PRO A 233 1.19 10.10 -11.53
C PRO A 233 0.10 9.71 -12.54
N TRP A 234 -1.14 10.02 -12.19
CA TRP A 234 -2.24 10.04 -13.14
C TRP A 234 -2.31 11.40 -13.82
N ARG A 235 -2.57 11.38 -15.12
CA ARG A 235 -2.93 12.58 -15.87
C ARG A 235 -4.33 13.03 -15.43
N GLU A 236 -4.49 14.31 -15.13
CA GLU A 236 -5.78 14.95 -14.96
C GLU A 236 -6.62 14.80 -16.21
N TRP A 237 -7.91 14.58 -15.98
CA TRP A 237 -8.88 14.53 -17.06
C TRP A 237 -9.11 15.90 -17.70
N VAL A 238 -8.94 16.98 -16.94
CA VAL A 238 -9.16 18.37 -17.38
C VAL A 238 -7.81 19.01 -17.73
N PRO A 239 -7.54 19.37 -19.01
CA PRO A 239 -6.23 19.89 -19.42
C PRO A 239 -5.81 21.19 -18.73
N SER A 240 -6.76 22.07 -18.42
CA SER A 240 -6.47 23.31 -17.67
C SER A 240 -6.04 23.02 -16.24
N LEU A 241 -6.67 22.03 -15.59
CA LEU A 241 -6.27 21.58 -14.26
C LEU A 241 -4.91 20.88 -14.30
N GLN A 242 -4.63 20.06 -15.32
CA GLN A 242 -3.30 19.48 -15.53
C GLN A 242 -2.22 20.57 -15.58
N SER A 243 -2.43 21.57 -16.44
CA SER A 243 -1.46 22.65 -16.66
C SER A 243 -1.18 23.44 -15.39
N LEU A 244 -2.20 23.60 -14.55
CA LEU A 244 -2.14 24.36 -13.31
C LEU A 244 -1.42 23.56 -12.20
N LEU A 245 -1.64 22.24 -12.14
CA LEU A 245 -0.89 21.34 -11.26
C LEU A 245 0.57 21.15 -11.68
N ASP A 246 0.85 21.07 -12.99
CA ASP A 246 2.21 20.97 -13.52
C ASP A 246 3.05 22.21 -13.16
N ARG A 247 2.41 23.38 -13.05
CA ARG A 247 3.03 24.63 -12.58
C ARG A 247 3.13 24.74 -11.06
N GLY A 248 2.53 23.82 -10.30
CA GLY A 248 2.45 23.89 -8.85
C GLY A 248 1.52 25.01 -8.34
N GLU A 249 0.62 25.51 -9.18
CA GLU A 249 -0.26 26.65 -8.91
C GLU A 249 -1.66 26.23 -8.42
N GLY A 250 -1.89 24.91 -8.24
CA GLY A 250 -3.23 24.30 -8.10
C GLY A 250 -3.52 23.59 -6.81
N ASP A 251 -2.71 23.87 -5.80
CA ASP A 251 -2.84 23.36 -4.45
C ASP A 251 -3.75 24.28 -3.61
#